data_AF-E4U8Y8-F1
#
_entry.id   AF-E4U8Y8-F1
#
_cell.length_a   1.000
_cell.length_b   1.000
_cell.length_c   1.000
_cell.angle_alpha   90.00
_cell.angle_beta   90.00
_cell.angle_gamma   90.00
#
_symmetry.space_group_name_H-M   'P 1'
#
loop_
_entity.id
_entity.type
_entity.pdbx_description
1 polymer ?
#
loop_
_entity_poly.entity_id
_entity_poly.type
_entity_poly.pdbx_seq_one_letter_code
_entity_poly.pdbx_strand_id
1 'polypeptide(L)'
;MALRKKRDRSNVFVGFMFLGMGLGWLLGHLAAGLFIGMGLGFIAQAFLEEKEPHERAESEEPETSAPEPAEPAPTAPAHEAAAAPAADADAGRPDVDAVWARIVAHQGETFHLLKGQPFTYRVEGHAVVPSTAKVRIQKSQFAKALGAVPFEKVADVPKDVFGPSYVYAILMDPRIRDGDW
;
A
#
# COMPACT_ATOMS: atom_id res chain seq x y z
N MET A 1 14.72 -32.97 1.55
CA MET A 1 14.49 -32.45 0.18
C MET A 1 13.00 -32.56 -0.13
N ALA A 2 12.21 -31.55 0.26
CA ALA A 2 10.78 -31.48 -0.04
C ALA A 2 10.58 -30.38 -1.09
N LEU A 3 10.43 -30.78 -2.35
CA LEU A 3 10.08 -29.87 -3.44
C LEU A 3 8.63 -29.42 -3.24
N ARG A 4 8.43 -28.31 -2.51
CA ARG A 4 7.16 -27.57 -2.49
C ARG A 4 6.93 -26.98 -3.88
N LYS A 5 6.22 -27.74 -4.72
CA LYS A 5 5.71 -27.28 -6.01
C LYS A 5 4.71 -26.16 -5.75
N LYS A 6 5.14 -24.89 -5.88
CA LYS A 6 4.24 -23.75 -6.01
C LYS A 6 3.29 -24.08 -7.15
N ARG A 7 2.03 -24.39 -6.84
CA ARG A 7 1.00 -24.58 -7.84
C ARG A 7 0.61 -23.18 -8.30
N ASP A 8 1.10 -22.78 -9.46
CA ASP A 8 0.89 -21.43 -9.97
C ASP A 8 -0.61 -21.12 -10.02
N ARG A 9 -0.97 -20.03 -9.37
CA ARG A 9 -2.31 -19.43 -9.31
C ARG A 9 -2.95 -19.25 -10.70
N SER A 10 -2.14 -19.16 -11.75
CA SER A 10 -2.57 -19.13 -13.15
C SER A 10 -3.16 -20.46 -13.66
N ASN A 11 -2.76 -21.60 -13.09
CA ASN A 11 -3.10 -22.91 -13.65
C ASN A 11 -4.54 -23.33 -13.35
N VAL A 12 -5.14 -22.82 -12.27
CA VAL A 12 -6.52 -23.15 -11.87
C VAL A 12 -7.53 -22.47 -12.79
N PHE A 13 -7.38 -21.17 -13.03
CA PHE A 13 -8.23 -20.42 -13.96
C PHE A 13 -8.15 -20.98 -15.38
N VAL A 14 -6.92 -21.25 -15.84
CA VAL A 14 -6.68 -21.85 -17.16
C VAL A 14 -7.30 -23.24 -17.23
N GLY A 15 -7.22 -24.06 -16.18
CA GLY A 15 -7.86 -25.36 -16.10
C GLY A 15 -9.39 -25.31 -16.27
N PHE A 16 -10.06 -24.37 -15.59
CA PHE A 16 -11.51 -24.19 -15.73
C PHE A 16 -11.91 -23.61 -17.09
N MET A 17 -11.07 -22.76 -17.70
CA MET A 17 -11.29 -22.26 -19.06
C MET A 17 -11.26 -23.39 -20.09
N PHE A 18 -10.28 -24.30 -20.00
CA PHE A 18 -10.20 -25.47 -20.89
C PHE A 18 -11.29 -26.50 -20.63
N LEU A 19 -11.68 -26.70 -19.36
CA LEU A 19 -12.79 -27.59 -18.99
C LEU A 19 -14.12 -27.09 -19.57
N GLY A 20 -14.39 -25.78 -19.46
CA GLY A 20 -15.58 -25.16 -20.03
C GLY A 20 -15.60 -25.22 -21.55
N MET A 21 -14.49 -24.88 -22.20
CA MET A 21 -14.38 -24.96 -23.66
C MET A 21 -14.54 -26.40 -24.18
N GLY A 22 -13.93 -27.38 -23.51
CA GLY A 22 -14.07 -28.80 -23.87
C GLY A 22 -15.50 -29.31 -23.71
N LEU A 23 -16.18 -28.94 -22.62
CA LEU A 23 -17.57 -29.31 -22.40
C LEU A 23 -18.53 -28.61 -23.37
N GLY A 24 -18.29 -27.34 -23.68
CA GLY A 24 -19.05 -26.59 -24.69
C GLY A 24 -18.87 -27.14 -26.09
N TRP A 25 -17.67 -27.64 -26.42
CA TRP A 25 -17.43 -28.31 -27.70
C TRP A 25 -18.21 -29.63 -27.80
N LEU A 26 -18.26 -30.43 -26.72
CA LEU A 26 -19.00 -31.69 -26.67
C LEU A 26 -20.53 -31.49 -26.81
N LEU A 27 -21.06 -30.38 -26.29
CA LEU A 27 -22.49 -30.05 -26.33
C LEU A 27 -22.89 -29.22 -27.56
N GLY A 28 -21.96 -28.90 -28.47
CA GLY A 28 -22.21 -28.06 -29.64
C GLY A 28 -22.45 -26.58 -29.33
N HIS A 29 -22.22 -26.16 -28.08
CA HIS A 29 -22.44 -24.80 -27.59
C HIS A 29 -21.14 -24.19 -27.05
N LEU A 30 -20.19 -23.93 -27.95
CA LEU A 30 -18.87 -23.36 -27.63
C LEU A 30 -18.95 -22.05 -26.83
N ALA A 31 -19.88 -21.17 -27.19
CA ALA A 31 -20.09 -19.93 -26.45
C ALA A 31 -20.51 -20.20 -24.99
N ALA A 32 -21.46 -21.12 -24.79
CA ALA A 32 -21.90 -21.51 -23.45
C ALA A 32 -20.74 -22.13 -22.64
N GLY A 33 -19.92 -22.99 -23.27
CA GLY A 33 -18.74 -23.56 -22.63
C GLY A 33 -17.72 -22.51 -22.18
N LEU A 34 -17.48 -21.48 -22.99
CA LEU A 34 -16.60 -20.37 -22.63
C LEU A 34 -17.14 -19.59 -21.42
N PHE A 35 -18.43 -19.26 -21.43
CA PHE A 35 -19.07 -18.57 -20.31
C PHE A 35 -19.09 -19.40 -19.03
N ILE A 36 -19.31 -20.71 -19.15
CA ILE A 36 -19.26 -21.66 -18.02
C ILE A 36 -17.83 -21.77 -17.46
N GLY A 37 -16.82 -21.88 -18.32
CA GLY A 37 -15.42 -21.97 -17.92
C GLY A 37 -14.94 -20.72 -17.18
N MET A 38 -15.34 -19.54 -17.66
CA MET A 38 -15.05 -18.27 -17.00
C MET A 38 -15.82 -18.16 -15.66
N GLY A 39 -17.12 -18.45 -15.65
CA GLY A 39 -17.94 -18.38 -14.44
C GLY A 39 -17.45 -19.31 -13.32
N LEU A 40 -17.19 -20.59 -13.65
CA LEU A 40 -16.63 -21.55 -12.71
C LEU A 40 -15.21 -21.19 -12.26
N GLY A 41 -14.39 -20.61 -13.14
CA GLY A 41 -13.06 -20.12 -12.78
C GLY A 41 -13.09 -19.02 -11.72
N PHE A 42 -14.01 -18.05 -11.86
CA PHE A 42 -14.20 -16.97 -10.88
C PHE A 42 -14.78 -17.47 -9.55
N ILE A 43 -15.74 -18.41 -9.59
CA ILE A 43 -16.30 -19.02 -8.38
C ILE A 43 -15.23 -19.83 -7.66
N ALA A 44 -14.45 -20.65 -8.38
CA ALA A 44 -13.35 -21.39 -7.79
C ALA A 44 -12.31 -20.44 -7.15
N GLN A 45 -12.02 -19.29 -7.78
CA GLN A 45 -11.17 -18.26 -7.19
C GLN A 45 -11.75 -17.69 -5.90
N ALA A 46 -13.06 -17.40 -5.86
CA ALA A 46 -13.73 -16.86 -4.68
C ALA A 46 -13.80 -17.84 -3.50
N PHE A 47 -13.85 -19.16 -3.76
CA PHE A 47 -13.88 -20.19 -2.71
C PHE A 47 -12.49 -20.70 -2.31
N LEU A 48 -11.51 -20.65 -3.22
CA LEU A 48 -10.09 -20.89 -2.88
C LEU A 48 -9.45 -19.71 -2.13
N GLU A 49 -10.20 -18.64 -1.94
CA GLU A 49 -9.86 -17.50 -1.08
C GLU A 49 -10.25 -17.76 0.39
N GLU A 50 -10.22 -19.01 0.83
CA GLU A 50 -10.12 -19.33 2.26
C GLU A 50 -8.65 -19.31 2.69
N LYS A 51 -8.32 -18.27 3.45
CA LYS A 51 -7.40 -18.33 4.59
C LYS A 51 -5.99 -18.84 4.24
N GLU A 52 -5.17 -17.93 3.75
CA GLU A 52 -3.75 -17.93 4.12
C GLU A 52 -3.64 -17.13 5.42
N PRO A 53 -3.71 -17.74 6.63
CA PRO A 53 -3.13 -17.10 7.79
C PRO A 53 -1.66 -16.93 7.45
N HIS A 54 -1.24 -15.68 7.33
CA HIS A 54 0.15 -15.32 7.20
C HIS A 54 0.83 -15.63 8.54
N GLU A 55 1.14 -16.90 8.76
CA GLU A 55 1.89 -17.38 9.91
C GLU A 55 3.15 -18.09 9.42
N ARG A 56 4.27 -17.42 9.70
CA ARG A 56 5.61 -17.96 9.95
C ARG A 56 6.20 -18.90 8.89
N ALA A 57 6.94 -18.29 7.98
CA ALA A 57 8.27 -18.79 7.69
C ALA A 57 9.22 -18.18 8.72
N GLU A 58 9.41 -18.92 9.81
CA GLU A 58 10.65 -18.87 10.57
C GLU A 58 11.76 -19.32 9.62
N SER A 59 12.66 -18.41 9.28
CA SER A 59 13.98 -18.73 8.80
C SER A 59 14.93 -17.71 9.40
N GLU A 60 15.48 -18.13 10.54
CA GLU A 60 16.81 -17.82 11.02
C GLU A 60 17.15 -16.33 11.26
N GLU A 61 17.25 -16.01 12.54
CA GLU A 61 18.38 -15.24 13.04
C GLU A 61 19.66 -15.51 12.24
N PRO A 62 20.41 -14.46 11.96
CA PRO A 62 21.70 -14.42 12.60
C PRO A 62 21.71 -13.22 13.54
N GLU A 63 21.51 -13.48 14.83
CA GLU A 63 22.26 -12.70 15.81
C GLU A 63 23.74 -12.92 15.48
N THR A 64 24.37 -11.94 14.85
CA THR A 64 25.65 -11.41 15.30
C THR A 64 26.07 -10.24 14.41
N SER A 65 26.34 -9.12 15.09
CA SER A 65 27.02 -7.90 14.64
C SER A 65 26.15 -6.73 14.19
N ALA A 66 25.47 -6.11 15.15
CA ALA A 66 25.72 -4.68 15.37
C ALA A 66 27.10 -4.53 16.05
N PRO A 67 27.91 -3.49 15.75
CA PRO A 67 27.45 -2.11 15.72
C PRO A 67 27.67 -1.38 14.38
N GLU A 68 26.78 -0.40 14.17
CA GLU A 68 26.98 0.93 13.55
C GLU A 68 28.44 1.47 13.55
N PRO A 69 28.79 2.55 12.81
CA PRO A 69 27.99 3.42 11.93
C PRO A 69 28.73 3.87 10.64
N ALA A 70 28.09 4.79 9.90
CA ALA A 70 28.68 5.71 8.92
C ALA A 70 29.07 5.15 7.55
N GLU A 71 28.22 5.45 6.55
CA GLU A 71 28.49 6.34 5.40
C GLU A 71 29.92 6.43 4.77
N PRO A 72 30.10 7.00 3.55
CA PRO A 72 29.12 7.50 2.58
C PRO A 72 29.48 7.17 1.11
N ALA A 73 28.66 7.73 0.21
CA ALA A 73 29.00 8.23 -1.13
C ALA A 73 28.61 7.30 -2.30
N PRO A 74 28.55 7.85 -3.53
CA PRO A 74 27.99 9.13 -3.98
C PRO A 74 26.91 8.84 -5.06
N THR A 75 26.03 9.75 -5.48
CA THR A 75 26.28 10.70 -6.58
C THR A 75 24.97 11.48 -6.82
N ALA A 76 25.08 12.80 -6.69
CA ALA A 76 24.35 13.95 -7.28
C ALA A 76 23.10 13.75 -8.19
N PRO A 77 22.25 14.79 -8.42
CA PRO A 77 22.38 16.23 -8.11
C PRO A 77 21.22 16.78 -7.23
N ALA A 78 21.42 17.73 -6.32
CA ALA A 78 21.60 19.18 -6.53
C ALA A 78 20.43 19.87 -7.27
N HIS A 79 19.47 20.38 -6.49
CA HIS A 79 18.80 21.68 -6.61
C HIS A 79 17.95 21.84 -5.33
N GLU A 80 18.35 22.56 -4.25
CA GLU A 80 18.69 23.98 -4.13
C GLU A 80 17.54 24.86 -4.66
N ALA A 81 16.88 25.75 -3.92
CA ALA A 81 16.82 26.13 -2.51
C ALA A 81 15.63 27.11 -2.41
N ALA A 82 15.17 27.36 -1.17
CA ALA A 82 14.58 28.62 -0.73
C ALA A 82 13.25 29.09 -1.36
N ALA A 83 12.18 29.07 -0.56
CA ALA A 83 11.53 30.29 -0.09
C ALA A 83 10.37 29.95 0.86
N ALA A 84 10.57 30.15 2.17
CA ALA A 84 9.56 30.87 2.94
C ALA A 84 9.53 32.33 2.42
N PRO A 85 8.48 33.15 2.59
CA PRO A 85 7.44 33.06 3.64
C PRO A 85 6.01 33.47 3.21
N ALA A 86 5.06 33.32 4.13
CA ALA A 86 3.81 34.08 4.38
C ALA A 86 2.76 33.08 4.90
N ALA A 87 2.58 32.87 6.21
CA ALA A 87 1.96 33.83 7.14
C ALA A 87 0.79 34.59 6.47
N ASP A 88 -0.40 34.00 6.48
CA ASP A 88 -1.56 34.57 7.19
C ASP A 88 -2.86 33.75 6.96
N ALA A 89 -3.53 33.47 8.08
CA ALA A 89 -4.97 33.33 8.26
C ALA A 89 -5.77 32.25 7.50
N ASP A 90 -5.97 31.10 8.15
CA ASP A 90 -7.32 30.49 8.28
C ASP A 90 -7.34 29.50 9.46
N ALA A 91 -7.86 29.93 10.62
CA ALA A 91 -7.87 29.18 11.88
C ALA A 91 -8.93 28.05 11.92
N GLY A 92 -8.98 27.22 10.88
CA GLY A 92 -9.87 26.07 10.80
C GLY A 92 -9.58 25.10 9.65
N ARG A 93 -8.53 25.34 8.86
CA ARG A 93 -8.11 24.47 7.77
C ARG A 93 -6.77 23.83 8.10
N PRO A 94 -6.61 22.52 7.91
CA PRO A 94 -5.34 21.88 8.17
C PRO A 94 -4.25 22.45 7.26
N ASP A 95 -3.27 23.12 7.84
CA ASP A 95 -2.13 23.64 7.10
C ASP A 95 -1.29 22.47 6.58
N VAL A 96 -1.20 22.35 5.26
CA VAL A 96 -0.45 21.30 4.59
C VAL A 96 1.03 21.35 4.98
N ASP A 97 1.58 22.54 5.20
CA ASP A 97 2.98 22.71 5.60
C ASP A 97 3.23 22.26 7.04
N ALA A 98 2.37 22.65 7.98
CA ALA A 98 2.42 22.15 9.36
C ALA A 98 2.25 20.63 9.44
N VAL A 99 1.25 20.07 8.75
CA VAL A 99 1.02 18.62 8.72
C VAL A 99 2.22 17.90 8.09
N TRP A 100 2.79 18.43 7.02
CA TRP A 100 3.98 17.87 6.39
C TRP A 100 5.19 17.92 7.34
N ALA A 101 5.37 18.98 8.11
CA ALA A 101 6.42 19.08 9.11
C ALA A 101 6.27 17.99 10.19
N ARG A 102 5.05 17.71 10.65
CA ARG A 102 4.77 16.60 11.59
C ARG A 102 5.10 15.24 10.96
N ILE A 103 4.71 15.01 9.70
CA ILE A 103 5.03 13.77 8.97
C ILE A 103 6.56 13.57 8.86
N VAL A 104 7.31 14.64 8.58
CA VAL A 104 8.78 14.56 8.54
C VAL A 104 9.36 14.29 9.94
N ALA A 105 8.81 14.92 10.98
CA ALA A 105 9.27 14.73 12.36
C ALA A 105 9.07 13.30 12.87
N HIS A 106 7.96 12.65 12.49
CA HIS A 106 7.61 11.29 12.91
C HIS A 106 7.99 10.21 11.89
N GLN A 107 8.85 10.53 10.92
CA GLN A 107 9.36 9.53 9.99
C GLN A 107 10.14 8.43 10.73
N GLY A 108 10.04 7.19 10.26
CA GLY A 108 10.68 6.03 10.88
C GLY A 108 9.95 5.48 12.10
N GLU A 109 8.94 6.18 12.63
CA GLU A 109 8.08 5.65 13.68
C GLU A 109 7.11 4.59 13.13
N THR A 110 6.65 3.72 14.02
CA THR A 110 5.68 2.67 13.69
C THR A 110 4.26 3.21 13.70
N PHE A 111 3.64 3.24 12.52
CA PHE A 111 2.24 3.57 12.30
C PHE A 111 1.42 2.30 12.08
N HIS A 112 0.11 2.36 12.30
CA HIS A 112 -0.77 1.21 12.13
C HIS A 112 -1.77 1.47 11.01
N LEU A 113 -1.80 0.57 10.02
CA LEU A 113 -2.86 0.55 9.02
C LEU A 113 -4.20 0.18 9.67
N LEU A 114 -5.33 0.50 9.03
CA LEU A 114 -6.67 0.13 9.50
C LEU A 114 -6.85 -1.37 9.76
N LYS A 115 -6.03 -2.20 9.10
CA LYS A 115 -5.98 -3.66 9.28
C LYS A 115 -5.10 -4.12 10.46
N GLY A 116 -4.62 -3.20 11.30
CA GLY A 116 -3.73 -3.48 12.44
C GLY A 116 -2.28 -3.78 12.06
N GLN A 117 -1.89 -3.64 10.79
CA GLN A 117 -0.52 -3.90 10.34
C GLN A 117 0.38 -2.72 10.71
N PRO A 118 1.45 -2.94 11.51
CA PRO A 118 2.45 -1.92 11.76
C PRO A 118 3.28 -1.70 10.48
N PHE A 119 3.57 -0.44 10.16
CA PHE A 119 4.47 -0.06 9.09
C PHE A 119 5.27 1.17 9.50
N THR A 120 6.44 1.33 8.89
CA THR A 120 7.26 2.54 9.02
C THR A 120 7.36 3.21 7.66
N TYR A 121 7.68 4.50 7.64
CA TYR A 121 7.94 5.21 6.40
C TYR A 121 9.15 6.12 6.53
N ARG A 122 9.75 6.46 5.38
CA ARG A 122 10.82 7.45 5.28
C ARG A 122 10.37 8.58 4.37
N VAL A 123 10.75 9.81 4.68
CA VAL A 123 10.56 10.93 3.75
C VAL A 123 11.80 11.08 2.86
N GLU A 124 11.57 11.09 1.56
CA GLU A 124 12.56 11.37 0.52
C GLU A 124 12.17 12.66 -0.21
N GLY A 125 12.76 13.79 0.21
CA GLY A 125 12.45 15.12 -0.33
C GLY A 125 11.01 15.51 -0.02
N HIS A 126 10.15 15.50 -1.04
CA HIS A 126 8.72 15.79 -0.93
C HIS A 126 7.84 14.54 -1.03
N ALA A 127 8.37 13.35 -0.82
CA ALA A 127 7.58 12.13 -0.91
C ALA A 127 7.82 11.19 0.26
N VAL A 128 6.74 10.59 0.75
CA VAL A 128 6.75 9.52 1.75
C VAL A 128 6.88 8.19 1.03
N VAL A 129 7.86 7.39 1.44
CA VAL A 129 8.10 6.02 0.96
C VAL A 129 7.90 5.06 2.12
N PRO A 130 6.81 4.27 2.14
CA PRO A 130 6.61 3.23 3.15
C PRO A 130 7.63 2.10 3.00
N SER A 131 8.09 1.52 4.10
CA SER A 131 9.02 0.38 4.08
C SER A 131 8.36 -0.91 3.55
N THR A 132 7.05 -1.04 3.77
CA THR A 132 6.24 -2.21 3.39
C THR A 132 5.75 -2.17 1.94
N ALA A 133 5.83 -1.03 1.25
CA ALA A 133 5.31 -0.87 -0.10
C ALA A 133 6.21 -0.01 -0.97
N LYS A 134 6.43 -0.46 -2.21
CA LYS A 134 7.19 0.26 -3.26
C LYS A 134 6.37 1.40 -3.90
N VAL A 135 5.65 2.17 -3.09
CA VAL A 135 4.85 3.32 -3.53
C VAL A 135 5.50 4.60 -3.01
N ARG A 136 5.49 5.65 -3.84
CA ARG A 136 6.03 6.97 -3.49
C ARG A 136 4.88 7.96 -3.41
N ILE A 137 4.57 8.41 -2.20
CA ILE A 137 3.42 9.28 -1.93
C ILE A 137 3.91 10.72 -1.83
N GLN A 138 3.63 11.52 -2.86
CA GLN A 138 4.07 12.92 -2.93
C GLN A 138 3.31 13.80 -1.92
N LYS A 139 3.94 14.90 -1.45
CA LYS A 139 3.33 15.93 -0.60
C LYS A 139 2.04 16.49 -1.22
N SER A 140 1.99 16.62 -2.54
CA SER A 140 0.78 17.06 -3.27
C SER A 140 -0.40 16.10 -3.10
N GLN A 141 -0.15 14.81 -2.88
CA GLN A 141 -1.20 13.82 -2.60
C GLN A 141 -1.74 13.97 -1.17
N PHE A 142 -0.88 14.30 -0.20
CA PHE A 142 -1.32 14.65 1.15
C PHE A 142 -2.11 15.96 1.15
N ALA A 143 -1.66 16.97 0.40
CA ALA A 143 -2.38 18.23 0.23
C ALA A 143 -3.82 18.01 -0.30
N LYS A 144 -3.97 17.13 -1.29
CA LYS A 144 -5.29 16.74 -1.82
C LYS A 144 -6.13 16.02 -0.77
N ALA A 145 -5.54 15.08 -0.03
CA ALA A 145 -6.22 14.33 1.01
C ALA A 145 -6.69 15.24 2.18
N LEU A 146 -5.89 16.23 2.56
CA LEU A 146 -6.26 17.23 3.58
C LEU A 146 -7.48 18.08 3.20
N GLY A 147 -7.86 18.15 1.92
CA GLY A 147 -9.13 18.78 1.52
C GLY A 147 -10.38 17.98 1.89
N ALA A 148 -10.23 16.72 2.31
CA ALA A 148 -11.32 15.77 2.55
C ALA A 148 -11.28 15.13 3.95
N VAL A 149 -10.39 15.59 4.85
CA VAL A 149 -10.38 15.17 6.27
C VAL A 149 -11.53 15.80 7.05
N PRO A 150 -12.01 15.18 8.15
CA PRO A 150 -11.62 13.86 8.68
C PRO A 150 -12.14 12.70 7.82
N PHE A 151 -11.35 11.63 7.73
CA PHE A 151 -11.77 10.40 7.05
C PHE A 151 -12.39 9.43 8.06
N GLU A 152 -13.62 8.96 7.82
CA GLU A 152 -14.18 7.86 8.61
C GLU A 152 -13.64 6.51 8.13
N LYS A 153 -13.36 6.39 6.83
CA LYS A 153 -12.93 5.15 6.18
C LYS A 153 -11.82 5.44 5.17
N VAL A 154 -11.00 4.43 4.91
CA VAL A 154 -9.96 4.49 3.87
C VAL A 154 -10.56 4.78 2.47
N ALA A 155 -11.83 4.43 2.26
CA ALA A 155 -12.54 4.71 1.00
C ALA A 155 -12.86 6.19 0.77
N ASP A 156 -12.83 7.01 1.82
CA ASP A 156 -13.10 8.46 1.74
C ASP A 156 -11.87 9.23 1.24
N VAL A 157 -10.69 8.59 1.26
CA VAL A 157 -9.47 9.13 0.68
C VAL A 157 -9.65 9.24 -0.85
N PRO A 158 -9.29 10.37 -1.48
CA PRO A 158 -9.41 10.54 -2.92
C PRO A 158 -8.73 9.40 -3.71
N LYS A 159 -9.42 8.86 -4.72
CA LYS A 159 -8.92 7.72 -5.53
C LYS A 159 -7.64 8.03 -6.32
N ASP A 160 -7.34 9.31 -6.53
CA ASP A 160 -6.15 9.77 -7.23
C ASP A 160 -4.87 9.74 -6.37
N VAL A 161 -5.01 9.38 -5.09
CA VAL A 161 -3.90 9.25 -4.14
C VAL A 161 -3.34 7.82 -4.17
N PHE A 162 -2.02 7.72 -4.34
CA PHE A 162 -1.32 6.45 -4.26
C PHE A 162 -1.26 5.96 -2.81
N GLY A 163 -1.68 4.71 -2.59
CA GLY A 163 -1.66 4.11 -1.26
C GLY A 163 -2.65 4.77 -0.28
N PRO A 164 -3.96 4.77 -0.57
CA PRO A 164 -4.97 5.43 0.26
C PRO A 164 -4.95 4.92 1.71
N SER A 165 -4.65 3.63 1.92
CA SER A 165 -4.51 3.05 3.26
C SER A 165 -3.37 3.67 4.07
N TYR A 166 -2.25 4.01 3.42
CA TYR A 166 -1.10 4.63 4.07
C TYR A 166 -1.36 6.11 4.36
N VAL A 167 -1.97 6.83 3.41
CA VAL A 167 -2.36 8.23 3.61
C VAL A 167 -3.38 8.37 4.73
N TYR A 168 -4.39 7.49 4.76
CA TYR A 168 -5.33 7.41 5.87
C TYR A 168 -4.59 7.17 7.19
N ALA A 169 -3.73 6.14 7.25
CA ALA A 169 -3.05 5.77 8.49
C ALA A 169 -2.15 6.88 9.04
N ILE A 170 -1.49 7.63 8.16
CA ILE A 170 -0.63 8.76 8.55
C ILE A 170 -1.48 9.94 9.00
N LEU A 171 -2.48 10.36 8.21
CA LEU A 171 -3.26 11.57 8.51
C LEU A 171 -4.22 11.38 9.69
N MET A 172 -4.72 10.17 9.93
CA MET A 172 -5.62 9.87 11.06
C MET A 172 -4.86 9.51 12.34
N ASP A 173 -3.52 9.44 12.29
CA ASP A 173 -2.73 9.18 13.48
C ASP A 173 -2.81 10.36 14.46
N PRO A 174 -3.00 10.12 15.78
CA PRO A 174 -3.00 11.16 16.80
C PRO A 174 -1.80 12.12 16.74
N ARG A 175 -0.62 11.63 16.37
CA ARG A 175 0.61 12.44 16.30
C ARG A 175 0.60 13.45 15.15
N ILE A 176 -0.11 13.14 14.08
CA ILE A 176 -0.15 13.96 12.86
C ILE A 176 -1.36 14.89 12.87
N ARG A 177 -2.53 14.39 13.29
CA ARG A 177 -3.75 15.21 13.38
C ARG A 177 -3.64 16.29 14.45
N ASP A 178 -2.93 16.01 15.56
CA ASP A 178 -2.67 16.98 16.65
C ASP A 178 -3.93 17.71 17.19
N GLY A 179 -5.12 17.15 16.93
CA GLY A 179 -6.41 17.76 17.29
C GLY A 179 -6.99 18.76 16.27
N ASP A 180 -6.37 18.94 15.10
CA ASP A 180 -6.81 19.87 14.06
C ASP A 180 -8.11 19.42 13.35
N TRP A 181 -8.42 18.12 13.37
CA TRP A 181 -9.68 17.52 12.87
C TRP A 181 -10.03 16.20 13.55
#